data_AF-A0A1Q7IHB2-F1
#
_entry.id   AF-A0A1Q7IHB2-F1
#
_cell.length_a   1.000
_cell.length_b   1.000
_cell.length_c   1.000
_cell.angle_alpha   90.00
_cell.angle_beta   90.00
_cell.angle_gamma   90.00
#
_symmetry.space_group_name_H-M   'P 1'
#
loop_
_entity.id
_entity.type
_entity.pdbx_description
1 polymer ?
#
loop_
_entity_poly.entity_id
_entity_poly.type
_entity_poly.pdbx_seq_one_letter_code
_entity_poly.pdbx_strand_id
1 'polypeptide(L)'
;MLLFREEDYLMIPQDTQALFGVAQWIRENKNKYNRKIRELAGTEENYIFIRRELDRVEMQLQRARTVGAEATLTLVDWLTTLDYFHWQCAYCESRPFQVMSYMIHMPDGGTTPENCMPACHSCKMKRPENERVQEYLSILKDGSEKTEMDNGLLPPPSLQKRFVLVAAENQVNELILD
;
A
#
# COMPACT_ATOMS: atom_id res chain seq x y z
N MET A 1 -8.80 13.22 13.20
CA MET A 1 -7.54 13.93 12.86
C MET A 1 -6.46 12.87 12.97
N LEU A 2 -5.84 12.44 11.87
CA LEU A 2 -4.75 11.47 11.95
C LEU A 2 -3.69 12.04 12.90
N LEU A 3 -3.40 11.32 13.97
CA LEU A 3 -2.47 11.77 15.01
C LEU A 3 -1.03 11.62 14.48
N PHE A 4 -0.67 12.44 13.51
CA PHE A 4 0.72 12.71 13.17
C PHE A 4 1.29 13.54 14.33
N ARG A 5 2.14 12.94 15.18
CA ARG A 5 2.85 13.69 16.22
C ARG A 5 4.02 14.43 15.56
N GLU A 6 4.25 15.67 15.98
CA GLU A 6 5.21 16.61 15.39
C GLU A 6 6.68 16.14 15.39
N GLU A 7 7.00 15.02 16.04
CA GLU A 7 8.36 14.47 16.06
C GLU A 7 8.60 13.31 15.08
N ASP A 8 7.56 12.66 14.52
CA ASP A 8 7.73 11.53 13.61
C ASP A 8 6.57 11.44 12.61
N TYR A 9 6.85 11.66 11.32
CA TYR A 9 5.93 11.45 10.19
C TYR A 9 5.61 9.96 9.95
N LEU A 10 5.57 9.13 11.00
CA LEU A 10 5.40 7.68 10.92
C LEU A 10 4.00 7.29 11.42
N MET A 11 3.31 6.46 10.64
CA MET A 11 2.09 5.77 11.09
C MET A 11 2.45 4.85 12.27
N ILE A 12 1.60 4.84 13.31
CA ILE A 12 1.81 3.96 14.45
C ILE A 12 1.62 2.49 14.03
N PRO A 13 2.39 1.54 14.60
CA PRO A 13 2.35 0.13 14.16
C PRO A 13 0.95 -0.49 14.17
N GLN A 14 0.13 -0.15 15.17
CA GLN A 14 -1.24 -0.65 15.31
C GLN A 14 -2.14 -0.18 14.15
N ASP A 15 -2.01 1.08 13.74
CA ASP A 15 -2.77 1.62 12.61
C ASP A 15 -2.30 0.97 11.31
N THR A 16 -0.98 0.80 11.12
CA THR A 16 -0.45 0.07 9.96
C THR A 16 -1.02 -1.34 9.89
N GLN A 17 -1.01 -2.10 11.00
CA GLN A 17 -1.57 -3.45 11.06
C GLN A 17 -3.07 -3.47 10.70
N ALA A 18 -3.87 -2.54 11.25
CA ALA A 18 -5.29 -2.43 10.94
C ALA A 18 -5.52 -2.14 9.44
N LEU A 19 -4.78 -1.19 8.87
CA LEU A 19 -4.91 -0.82 7.45
C LEU A 19 -4.56 -1.99 6.52
N PHE A 20 -3.48 -2.72 6.80
CA PHE A 20 -3.11 -3.91 6.03
C PHE A 20 -4.14 -5.03 6.19
N GLY A 21 -4.69 -5.24 7.39
CA GLY A 21 -5.77 -6.20 7.62
C GLY A 21 -7.01 -5.90 6.77
N VAL A 22 -7.42 -4.63 6.71
CA VAL A 22 -8.52 -4.19 5.84
C VAL A 22 -8.19 -4.42 4.36
N ALA A 23 -6.98 -4.07 3.92
CA ALA A 23 -6.57 -4.23 2.53
C ALA A 23 -6.52 -5.70 2.08
N GLN A 24 -6.04 -6.59 2.95
CA GLN A 24 -6.06 -8.04 2.72
C GLN A 24 -7.49 -8.56 2.59
N TRP A 25 -8.35 -8.19 3.54
CA TRP A 25 -9.76 -8.57 3.48
C TRP A 25 -10.44 -8.10 2.19
N ILE A 26 -10.19 -6.86 1.73
CA ILE A 26 -10.73 -6.35 0.46
C ILE A 26 -10.24 -7.16 -0.75
N ARG A 27 -8.98 -7.59 -0.74
CA ARG A 27 -8.39 -8.39 -1.83
C ARG A 27 -9.08 -9.75 -1.96
N GLU A 28 -9.41 -10.37 -0.83
CA GLU A 28 -10.08 -11.67 -0.75
C GLU A 28 -11.59 -11.57 -0.99
N ASN A 29 -12.19 -10.41 -0.66
CA ASN A 29 -13.64 -10.20 -0.67
C ASN A 29 -14.05 -9.17 -1.74
N LYS A 30 -14.52 -9.67 -2.89
CA LYS A 30 -14.95 -8.81 -4.02
C LYS A 30 -16.14 -7.90 -3.69
N ASN A 31 -16.98 -8.28 -2.72
CA ASN A 31 -18.11 -7.49 -2.26
C ASN A 31 -17.70 -6.58 -1.09
N LYS A 32 -17.58 -5.28 -1.37
CA LYS A 32 -17.09 -4.29 -0.41
C LYS A 32 -18.24 -3.78 0.45
N TYR A 33 -18.25 -4.17 1.73
CA TYR A 33 -19.24 -3.69 2.69
C TYR A 33 -18.63 -2.59 3.57
N ASN A 34 -19.09 -1.35 3.41
CA ASN A 34 -18.61 -0.20 4.20
C ASN A 34 -18.64 -0.45 5.71
N ARG A 35 -19.68 -1.16 6.19
CA ARG A 35 -19.78 -1.56 7.59
C ARG A 35 -18.60 -2.43 8.04
N LYS A 36 -18.23 -3.44 7.24
CA LYS A 36 -17.14 -4.35 7.57
C LYS A 36 -15.78 -3.66 7.46
N ILE A 37 -15.58 -2.82 6.44
CA ILE A 37 -14.36 -2.00 6.31
C ILE A 37 -14.18 -1.10 7.54
N ARG A 38 -15.26 -0.46 8.00
CA ARG A 38 -15.24 0.40 9.20
C ARG A 38 -14.95 -0.38 10.48
N GLU A 39 -15.57 -1.54 10.64
CA GLU A 39 -15.32 -2.45 11.76
C GLU A 39 -13.85 -2.90 11.80
N LEU A 40 -13.31 -3.39 10.68
CA LEU A 40 -11.93 -3.86 10.57
C LEU A 40 -10.90 -2.74 10.73
N ALA A 41 -11.23 -1.51 10.34
CA ALA A 41 -10.35 -0.36 10.50
C ALA A 41 -10.14 0.03 11.99
N GLY A 42 -11.04 -0.36 12.88
CA GLY A 42 -10.96 -0.16 14.33
C GLY A 42 -11.19 1.28 14.82
N THR A 43 -10.72 2.28 14.07
CA THR A 43 -10.88 3.71 14.37
C THR A 43 -11.51 4.45 13.20
N GLU A 44 -12.10 5.62 13.48
CA GLU A 44 -12.68 6.45 12.43
C GLU A 44 -11.63 7.04 11.50
N GLU A 45 -10.48 7.42 12.07
CA GLU A 45 -9.31 7.88 11.35
C GLU A 45 -8.83 6.84 10.33
N ASN A 46 -8.65 5.59 10.76
CA ASN A 46 -8.20 4.50 9.88
C ASN A 46 -9.26 4.20 8.82
N TYR A 47 -10.54 4.23 9.18
CA TYR A 47 -11.64 4.02 8.23
C TYR A 47 -11.64 5.09 7.13
N ILE A 48 -11.54 6.37 7.51
CA ILE A 48 -11.49 7.48 6.55
C ILE A 48 -10.26 7.36 5.66
N PHE A 49 -9.10 7.03 6.24
CA PHE A 49 -7.86 6.87 5.51
C PHE A 49 -7.93 5.74 4.48
N ILE A 50 -8.27 4.52 4.91
CA ILE A 50 -8.33 3.36 4.02
C ILE A 50 -9.38 3.55 2.93
N ARG A 51 -10.46 4.30 3.23
CA ARG A 51 -11.44 4.63 2.22
C ARG A 51 -10.91 5.53 1.13
N ARG A 52 -10.24 6.61 1.51
CA ARG A 52 -9.61 7.53 0.54
C ARG A 52 -8.61 6.80 -0.35
N GLU A 53 -7.81 5.92 0.21
CA GLU A 53 -6.78 5.22 -0.56
C GLU A 53 -7.34 4.12 -1.46
N LEU A 54 -8.40 3.43 -1.04
CA LEU A 54 -9.09 2.51 -1.95
C LEU A 54 -9.81 3.27 -3.08
N ASP A 55 -10.46 4.41 -2.80
CA ASP A 55 -11.07 5.26 -3.85
C ASP A 55 -10.00 5.74 -4.84
N ARG A 56 -8.82 6.12 -4.35
CA ARG A 56 -7.68 6.54 -5.16
C ARG A 56 -7.24 5.43 -6.12
N VAL A 57 -7.04 4.21 -5.61
CA VAL A 57 -6.63 3.04 -6.40
C VAL A 57 -7.69 2.69 -7.44
N GLU A 58 -8.96 2.58 -7.05
CA GLU A 58 -10.07 2.26 -7.95
C GLU A 58 -10.20 3.27 -9.10
N MET A 59 -10.10 4.56 -8.79
CA MET A 59 -10.15 5.61 -9.80
C MET A 59 -9.00 5.50 -10.80
N GLN A 60 -7.77 5.24 -10.35
CA GLN A 60 -6.62 5.09 -11.24
C GLN A 60 -6.71 3.81 -12.08
N LEU A 61 -7.17 2.70 -11.51
CA LEU A 61 -7.41 1.47 -12.25
C LEU A 61 -8.46 1.67 -13.35
N GLN A 62 -9.55 2.37 -13.04
CA GLN A 62 -10.58 2.65 -14.02
C GLN A 62 -10.04 3.50 -15.18
N ARG A 63 -9.22 4.52 -14.88
CA ARG A 63 -8.58 5.37 -15.89
C ARG A 63 -7.67 4.55 -16.81
N ALA A 64 -6.83 3.68 -16.26
CA ALA A 64 -5.97 2.80 -17.04
C ALA A 64 -6.77 1.89 -17.97
N ARG A 65 -7.83 1.24 -17.46
CA ARG A 65 -8.72 0.39 -18.26
C ARG A 65 -9.38 1.16 -19.41
N THR A 66 -9.81 2.40 -19.18
CA THR A 66 -10.44 3.24 -20.22
C THR A 66 -9.52 3.50 -21.41
N VAL A 67 -8.20 3.57 -21.19
CA VAL A 67 -7.22 3.81 -22.25
C VAL A 67 -6.51 2.52 -22.69
N GLY A 68 -6.96 1.35 -22.24
CA GLY A 68 -6.35 0.06 -22.57
C GLY A 68 -4.98 -0.20 -21.94
N ALA A 69 -4.59 0.60 -20.94
CA ALA A 69 -3.34 0.42 -20.20
C ALA A 69 -3.47 -0.65 -19.12
N GLU A 70 -2.33 -1.16 -18.66
CA GLU A 70 -2.28 -2.16 -17.58
C GLU A 70 -2.91 -1.61 -16.29
N ALA A 71 -3.70 -2.43 -15.59
CA ALA A 71 -4.47 -2.02 -14.42
C ALA A 71 -4.48 -3.13 -13.35
N THR A 72 -3.31 -3.40 -12.78
CA THR A 72 -3.03 -4.53 -11.88
C THR A 72 -2.79 -4.13 -10.43
N LEU A 73 -2.57 -2.84 -10.12
CA LEU A 73 -2.34 -2.35 -8.76
C LEU A 73 -3.48 -2.72 -7.80
N THR A 74 -3.15 -3.38 -6.69
CA THR A 74 -4.11 -3.63 -5.60
C THR A 74 -3.95 -2.61 -4.47
N LEU A 75 -4.93 -2.56 -3.55
CA LEU A 75 -4.80 -1.74 -2.35
C LEU A 75 -3.64 -2.20 -1.46
N VAL A 76 -3.37 -3.51 -1.39
CA VAL A 76 -2.25 -4.08 -0.64
C VAL A 76 -0.92 -3.57 -1.22
N ASP A 77 -0.78 -3.59 -2.55
CA ASP A 77 0.43 -3.09 -3.22
C ASP A 77 0.61 -1.61 -2.94
N TRP A 78 -0.47 -0.82 -3.02
CA TRP A 78 -0.41 0.60 -2.77
C TRP A 78 0.01 0.93 -1.32
N LEU A 79 -0.58 0.27 -0.33
CA LEU A 79 -0.18 0.44 1.07
C LEU A 79 1.26 -0.02 1.32
N THR A 80 1.71 -1.07 0.62
CA THR A 80 3.10 -1.54 0.68
C THR A 80 4.07 -0.48 0.18
N THR A 81 3.76 0.15 -0.97
CA THR A 81 4.54 1.29 -1.48
C THR A 81 4.52 2.44 -0.48
N LEU A 82 3.36 2.80 0.09
CA LEU A 82 3.28 3.87 1.08
C LEU A 82 4.13 3.58 2.32
N ASP A 83 4.06 2.37 2.88
CA ASP A 83 4.82 1.99 4.07
C ASP A 83 6.34 1.98 3.82
N TYR A 84 6.77 1.50 2.65
CA TYR A 84 8.18 1.54 2.24
C TYR A 84 8.75 2.95 2.24
N PHE A 85 7.99 3.92 1.71
CA PHE A 85 8.37 5.34 1.70
C PHE A 85 7.91 6.08 2.97
N HIS A 86 7.59 5.36 4.05
CA HIS A 86 7.20 5.94 5.34
C HIS A 86 6.07 6.97 5.23
N TRP A 87 5.12 6.75 4.31
CA TRP A 87 3.98 7.63 4.08
C TRP A 87 4.42 9.05 3.62
N GLN A 88 5.61 9.15 3.05
CA GLN A 88 6.19 10.38 2.51
C GLN A 88 6.25 10.34 0.98
N CYS A 89 6.57 11.49 0.40
CA CYS A 89 6.89 11.62 -1.01
C CYS A 89 8.16 10.81 -1.34
N ALA A 90 8.04 9.82 -2.23
CA ALA A 90 9.14 8.95 -2.67
C ALA A 90 10.31 9.71 -3.32
N TYR A 91 10.10 10.95 -3.73
CA TYR A 91 11.10 11.74 -4.43
C TYR A 91 11.89 12.67 -3.52
N CYS A 92 11.21 13.34 -2.58
CA CYS A 92 11.85 14.35 -1.74
C CYS A 92 11.97 13.97 -0.27
N GLU A 93 11.25 12.93 0.18
CA GLU A 93 11.31 12.33 1.53
C GLU A 93 11.18 13.32 2.70
N SER A 94 10.73 14.53 2.40
CA SER A 94 10.69 15.67 3.33
C SER A 94 9.27 16.15 3.54
N ARG A 95 8.31 15.56 2.82
CA ARG A 95 6.89 15.92 2.87
C ARG A 95 6.04 14.67 2.83
N PRO A 96 4.88 14.67 3.51
CA PRO A 96 3.87 13.63 3.34
C PRO A 96 3.49 13.42 1.87
N PHE A 97 3.13 12.20 1.52
CA PHE A 97 2.52 11.96 0.21
C PHE A 97 1.17 12.67 0.13
N GLN A 98 0.80 13.06 -1.09
CA GLN A 98 -0.47 13.73 -1.37
C GLN A 98 -1.17 13.09 -2.58
N VAL A 99 -0.38 12.55 -3.50
CA VAL A 99 -0.83 12.04 -4.79
C VAL A 99 -0.11 10.76 -5.17
N MET A 100 -0.79 9.92 -5.94
CA MET A 100 -0.18 8.82 -6.68
C MET A 100 0.41 9.42 -7.98
N SER A 101 1.70 9.18 -8.20
CA SER A 101 2.47 9.66 -9.34
C SER A 101 2.88 8.50 -10.21
N TYR A 102 2.64 8.61 -11.52
CA TYR A 102 3.10 7.65 -12.50
C TYR A 102 4.55 7.95 -12.89
N MET A 103 5.38 6.91 -13.02
CA MET A 103 6.73 7.05 -13.57
C MET A 103 6.68 7.09 -15.10
N ILE A 104 5.95 6.17 -15.70
CA ILE A 104 5.61 6.12 -17.13
C ILE A 104 4.12 6.50 -17.25
N HIS A 105 3.83 7.52 -18.04
CA HIS A 105 2.45 7.97 -18.22
C HIS A 105 1.63 6.96 -19.04
N MET A 106 0.32 6.93 -18.81
CA MET A 106 -0.61 6.19 -19.67
C MET A 106 -0.63 6.81 -21.09
N PRO A 107 -0.82 6.00 -22.15
CA PRO A 107 -1.11 4.56 -22.12
C PRO A 107 0.14 3.67 -22.06
N ASP A 108 1.35 4.23 -22.23
CA ASP A 108 2.59 3.45 -22.34
C ASP A 108 2.97 2.77 -21.01
N GLY A 109 2.58 3.36 -19.89
CA GLY A 109 2.63 2.74 -18.57
C GLY A 109 1.30 2.09 -18.18
N GLY A 110 1.04 2.05 -16.88
CA GLY A 110 -0.23 1.56 -16.34
C GLY A 110 -0.43 1.94 -14.87
N THR A 111 -1.54 1.51 -14.30
CA THR A 111 -1.75 1.54 -12.85
C THR A 111 -1.28 0.21 -12.28
N THR A 112 0.02 0.11 -12.02
CA THR A 112 0.72 -1.10 -11.54
C THR A 112 1.61 -0.79 -10.33
N PRO A 113 2.00 -1.79 -9.51
CA PRO A 113 2.89 -1.58 -8.37
C PRO A 113 4.22 -0.92 -8.74
N GLU A 114 4.78 -1.29 -9.90
CA GLU A 114 6.07 -0.83 -10.39
C GLU A 114 5.99 0.52 -11.09
N ASN A 115 4.80 1.12 -11.26
CA ASN A 115 4.64 2.40 -11.96
C ASN A 115 4.03 3.50 -11.08
N CYS A 116 3.44 3.15 -9.94
CA CYS A 116 2.74 4.07 -9.04
C CYS A 116 3.55 4.39 -7.78
N MET A 117 4.00 5.64 -7.64
CA MET A 117 4.78 6.12 -6.49
C MET A 117 4.04 7.20 -5.67
N PRO A 118 4.19 7.25 -4.34
CA PRO A 118 3.71 8.39 -3.55
C PRO A 118 4.52 9.64 -3.85
N ALA A 119 3.84 10.76 -4.05
CA ALA A 119 4.49 12.04 -4.26
C ALA A 119 3.76 13.17 -3.52
N CYS A 120 4.49 14.23 -3.20
CA CYS A 120 3.87 15.53 -2.95
C CYS A 120 3.49 16.20 -4.29
N HIS A 121 2.64 17.22 -4.25
CA HIS A 121 2.21 17.93 -5.47
C HIS A 121 3.39 18.54 -6.26
N SER A 122 4.43 19.02 -5.57
CA SER A 122 5.60 19.61 -6.22
C SER A 122 6.43 18.58 -6.98
N CYS A 123 6.69 17.43 -6.36
CA CYS A 123 7.48 16.37 -6.97
C CYS A 123 6.73 15.60 -8.05
N LYS A 124 5.39 15.52 -7.98
CA LYS A 124 4.59 14.84 -9.02
C LYS A 124 4.90 15.36 -10.43
N MET A 125 5.15 16.66 -10.59
CA MET A 125 5.46 17.26 -11.89
C MET A 125 6.93 17.07 -12.28
N LYS A 126 7.84 17.25 -11.31
CA LYS A 126 9.29 17.23 -11.56
C LYS A 126 9.85 15.81 -11.70
N ARG A 127 9.36 14.89 -10.87
CA ARG A 127 9.81 13.49 -10.72
C ARG A 127 11.34 13.37 -10.78
N PRO A 128 12.06 14.03 -9.85
CA PRO A 128 13.52 13.96 -9.84
C PRO A 128 13.97 12.53 -9.63
N GLU A 129 15.15 12.19 -10.13
CA GLU A 129 15.76 10.91 -9.84
C GLU A 129 16.01 10.77 -8.33
N ASN A 130 15.67 9.60 -7.78
CA ASN A 130 15.82 9.30 -6.37
C ASN A 130 16.24 7.82 -6.22
N GLU A 131 17.30 7.57 -5.45
CA GLU A 131 17.91 6.25 -5.28
C GLU A 131 16.95 5.25 -4.61
N ARG A 132 16.13 5.69 -3.65
CA ARG A 132 15.16 4.81 -2.98
C ARG A 132 14.04 4.36 -3.92
N VAL A 133 13.67 5.17 -4.91
CA VAL A 133 12.74 4.74 -5.96
C VAL A 133 13.36 3.60 -6.76
N GLN A 134 14.63 3.70 -7.14
CA GLN A 134 15.33 2.64 -7.87
C GLN A 134 15.51 1.38 -7.02
N GLU A 135 15.88 1.53 -5.74
CA GLU A 135 15.97 0.45 -4.78
C GLU A 135 14.64 -0.29 -4.64
N TYR A 136 13.54 0.44 -4.45
CA TYR A 136 12.20 -0.14 -4.34
C TYR A 136 11.82 -0.93 -5.59
N LEU A 137 12.13 -0.41 -6.78
CA LEU A 137 11.86 -1.11 -8.03
C LEU A 137 12.68 -2.38 -8.19
N SER A 138 13.93 -2.41 -7.73
CA SER A 138 14.72 -3.64 -7.69
C SER A 138 14.10 -4.68 -6.75
N ILE A 139 13.62 -4.26 -5.58
CA ILE A 139 12.93 -5.15 -4.62
C ILE A 139 11.68 -5.78 -5.26
N LEU A 140 10.88 -5.01 -5.99
CA LEU A 140 9.69 -5.53 -6.67
C LEU A 140 10.05 -6.57 -7.75
N LYS A 141 11.12 -6.34 -8.51
CA LYS A 141 11.62 -7.28 -9.52
C LYS A 141 12.15 -8.57 -8.91
N ASP A 142 12.92 -8.48 -7.84
CA ASP A 142 13.46 -9.67 -7.16
C ASP A 142 12.37 -10.51 -6.48
N GLY A 143 11.23 -9.89 -6.15
CA GLY A 143 10.06 -10.56 -5.58
C GLY A 143 9.24 -11.33 -6.60
N SER A 144 9.12 -10.83 -7.84
CA SER A 144 8.38 -11.52 -8.90
C SER A 144 9.08 -12.80 -9.36
N GLU A 145 10.42 -12.83 -9.38
CA GLU A 145 11.22 -14.01 -9.76
C GLU A 145 11.11 -15.18 -8.75
N LYS A 146 10.73 -14.92 -7.50
CA LYS A 146 10.59 -15.96 -6.45
C LYS A 146 9.21 -16.61 -6.41
N THR A 147 8.23 -16.11 -7.17
CA THR A 147 6.82 -16.53 -7.09
C THR A 147 6.52 -17.79 -7.93
N GLU A 148 7.45 -18.28 -8.74
CA GLU A 148 7.23 -19.51 -9.54
C GLU A 148 7.50 -20.82 -8.78
N MET A 149 7.91 -20.79 -7.50
CA MET A 149 8.36 -22.00 -6.80
C MET A 149 7.67 -22.38 -5.48
N ASP A 150 6.75 -21.60 -4.92
CA ASP A 150 6.06 -22.05 -3.70
C ASP A 150 4.65 -21.44 -3.51
N ASN A 151 3.65 -22.32 -3.35
CA ASN A 151 2.24 -21.99 -3.15
C ASN A 151 1.97 -21.56 -1.70
N GLY A 152 2.50 -20.41 -1.30
CA GLY A 152 2.31 -19.87 0.06
C GLY A 152 2.69 -18.40 0.11
N LEU A 153 1.70 -17.53 -0.05
CA LEU A 153 1.89 -16.08 -0.20
C LEU A 153 2.52 -15.46 1.06
N LEU A 154 3.84 -15.24 1.04
CA LEU A 154 4.54 -14.36 1.97
C LEU A 154 5.09 -13.14 1.20
N PRO A 155 4.95 -11.92 1.75
CA PRO A 155 5.52 -10.73 1.13
C PRO A 155 7.05 -10.83 1.06
N PRO A 156 7.70 -10.05 0.16
CA PRO A 156 9.13 -10.12 -0.08
C PRO A 156 9.94 -9.94 1.23
N PRO A 157 11.17 -10.50 1.31
CA PRO A 157 11.95 -10.60 2.56
C PRO A 157 12.18 -9.28 3.32
N SER A 158 12.14 -8.14 2.64
CA SER A 158 12.21 -6.80 3.24
C SER A 158 11.03 -6.47 4.16
N LEU A 159 9.88 -7.12 3.97
CA LEU A 159 8.67 -6.98 4.79
C LEU A 159 8.56 -8.07 5.87
N GLN A 160 9.32 -9.16 5.78
CA GLN A 160 9.26 -10.26 6.74
C GLN A 160 9.70 -9.84 8.16
N LYS A 161 10.47 -8.76 8.33
CA LYS A 161 10.86 -8.25 9.66
C LYS A 161 9.71 -7.60 10.47
N ARG A 162 8.53 -7.38 9.89
CA ARG A 162 7.36 -6.83 10.61
C ARG A 162 6.11 -7.72 10.61
N PHE A 163 6.03 -8.71 9.73
CA PHE A 163 4.86 -9.59 9.59
C PHE A 163 4.82 -10.79 10.56
N VAL A 164 5.93 -11.13 11.24
CA VAL A 164 5.99 -12.30 12.14
C VAL A 164 5.09 -12.17 13.40
N LEU A 165 4.70 -10.95 13.80
CA LEU A 165 3.88 -10.75 15.00
C LEU A 165 2.36 -10.95 14.76
N VAL A 166 1.86 -10.72 13.54
CA VAL A 166 0.40 -10.73 13.28
C VAL A 166 -0.16 -12.15 13.12
N ALA A 167 0.63 -13.08 12.56
CA ALA A 167 0.21 -14.48 12.41
C ALA A 167 0.20 -15.24 13.76
N ALA A 168 1.07 -14.85 14.69
CA ALA A 168 1.16 -15.47 16.00
C ALA A 168 -0.01 -15.10 16.92
N GLU A 169 -0.51 -13.85 16.87
CA GLU A 169 -1.61 -13.41 17.75
C GLU A 169 -2.97 -14.00 17.35
N ASN A 170 -3.20 -14.29 16.06
CA ASN A 170 -4.45 -14.90 15.60
C ASN A 170 -4.51 -16.42 15.90
N GLN A 171 -3.38 -17.13 15.94
CA GLN A 171 -3.37 -18.55 16.36
C GLN A 171 -3.55 -18.72 17.88
N VAL A 172 -3.15 -17.73 18.68
CA VAL A 172 -3.30 -17.81 20.14
C VAL A 172 -4.75 -17.56 20.57
N ASN A 173 -5.52 -16.76 19.83
CA ASN A 173 -6.92 -16.48 20.17
C ASN A 173 -7.90 -17.62 19.79
N GLU A 174 -7.55 -18.52 18.86
CA GLU A 174 -8.35 -19.72 18.56
C GLU A 174 -8.10 -20.89 19.54
N LEU A 175 -7.03 -20.83 20.34
CA LEU A 175 -6.67 -21.88 21.31
C LEU A 175 -7.09 -21.55 22.77
N ILE A 176 -7.80 -20.45 23.01
CA ILE A 176 -8.24 -20.02 24.36
C ILE A 176 -9.77 -20.11 24.53
N LEU A 177 -10.50 -20.63 23.52
CA LEU A 177 -11.96 -20.83 23.58
C LEU A 177 -12.41 -22.30 23.55
N ASP A 178 -11.53 -23.25 23.88
CA ASP A 178 -11.88 -24.64 24.21
C ASP A 178 -11.50 -24.99 25.66
#